data_AF-A0A165Y3P5-F1
#
_entry.id   AF-A0A165Y3P5-F1
#
_cell.length_a   1.000
_cell.length_b   1.000
_cell.length_c   1.000
_cell.angle_alpha   90.00
_cell.angle_beta   90.00
_cell.angle_gamma   90.00
#
_symmetry.space_group_name_H-M   'P 1'
#
loop_
_entity.id
_entity.type
_entity.pdbx_description
1 polymer ?
#
loop_
_entity_poly.entity_id
_entity_poly.type
_entity_poly.pdbx_seq_one_letter_code
_entity_poly.pdbx_strand_id
1 'polypeptide(L)'
;MALRTLLALATLATAVSAANYKRVTCPDGVNTATNEACCVFFALRDDLQENLFDNQCGEDAHEALRLTFHDAIAFSPALTAQGKFGGGGADGSQIQFPDIEPNFHANLGISDSVDALTPFLATHNVTAGDLIQFAGAVGLTNCPGAPRLQFLAGRPPAVAPAPDGLIPEPIDNLDSIFARMLDGGGFTPADVVALIASHSVARSDHVDPTIQAVPFDSTPFVFDTQIFVEVQLRGIGFPGTGGNVGEAESPLPLSDDEDVGEMRLLSDSNFARDSRTACTWQGFVGQQEKMQTAFAEVMSRLAVIGHNPADLVDCSEVIPPASTVAFKGAHFPATQSQADVEQACATTPFPVLPADPGKATLIPHCPDGSEDDCDEDDDS
;
A
#
# COMPACT_ATOMS: atom_id res chain seq x y z
N MET A 1 -67.86 8.68 -24.62
CA MET A 1 -67.11 9.28 -23.49
C MET A 1 -65.66 8.89 -23.65
N ALA A 2 -64.82 9.80 -24.15
CA ALA A 2 -63.39 9.58 -24.33
C ALA A 2 -62.66 10.30 -23.19
N LEU A 3 -62.02 9.53 -22.31
CA LEU A 3 -61.21 10.09 -21.22
C LEU A 3 -59.75 10.16 -21.68
N ARG A 4 -59.23 11.37 -21.62
CA ARG A 4 -57.85 11.76 -21.90
C ARG A 4 -56.94 11.28 -20.77
N THR A 5 -55.78 10.74 -21.11
CA THR A 5 -54.62 10.70 -20.20
C THR A 5 -53.36 10.95 -21.03
N LEU A 6 -52.86 12.18 -20.95
CA LEU A 6 -51.52 12.57 -21.38
C LEU A 6 -50.61 12.41 -20.17
N LEU A 7 -49.72 11.42 -20.20
CA LEU A 7 -48.57 11.37 -19.29
C LEU A 7 -47.52 12.35 -19.82
N ALA A 8 -47.23 13.41 -19.06
CA ALA A 8 -46.07 14.26 -19.29
C ALA A 8 -44.86 13.60 -18.60
N LEU A 9 -43.91 13.07 -19.38
CA LEU A 9 -42.57 12.76 -18.86
C LEU A 9 -41.83 14.08 -18.65
N ALA A 10 -41.58 14.45 -17.40
CA ALA A 10 -40.61 15.47 -17.06
C ALA A 10 -39.23 14.80 -17.03
N THR A 11 -38.41 15.03 -18.05
CA THR A 11 -36.98 14.69 -18.02
C THR A 11 -36.26 15.70 -17.14
N LEU A 12 -35.86 15.29 -15.94
CA LEU A 12 -34.86 16.02 -15.15
C LEU A 12 -33.51 15.86 -15.87
N ALA A 13 -33.10 16.87 -16.63
CA ALA A 13 -31.72 16.98 -17.06
C ALA A 13 -30.89 17.48 -15.87
N THR A 14 -30.07 16.62 -15.28
CA THR A 14 -29.03 17.04 -14.35
C THR A 14 -27.97 17.79 -15.15
N ALA A 15 -27.93 19.11 -14.98
CA ALA A 15 -26.82 19.90 -15.48
C ALA A 15 -25.58 19.57 -14.63
N VAL A 16 -24.69 18.75 -15.18
CA VAL A 16 -23.34 18.59 -14.63
C VAL A 16 -22.66 19.95 -14.78
N SER A 17 -22.35 20.60 -13.66
CA SER A 17 -21.51 21.79 -13.67
C SER A 17 -20.09 21.33 -13.96
N ALA A 18 -19.74 21.22 -15.24
CA ALA A 18 -18.36 21.17 -15.66
C ALA A 18 -17.75 22.53 -15.34
N ALA A 19 -17.13 22.65 -14.17
CA ALA A 19 -16.28 23.80 -13.88
C ALA A 19 -15.20 23.83 -14.98
N ASN A 20 -15.27 24.82 -15.86
CA ASN A 20 -14.25 25.07 -16.88
C ASN A 20 -13.00 25.58 -16.16
N TYR A 21 -12.21 24.69 -15.56
CA TYR A 21 -10.89 25.03 -15.06
C TYR A 21 -10.01 25.40 -16.24
N LYS A 22 -9.35 26.56 -16.15
CA LYS A 22 -8.37 26.97 -17.15
C LYS A 22 -7.20 26.00 -17.08
N ARG A 23 -7.07 25.11 -18.07
CA ARG A 23 -5.94 24.19 -18.20
C ARG A 23 -4.74 24.91 -18.82
N VAL A 24 -3.54 24.50 -18.44
CA VAL A 24 -2.26 24.91 -19.04
C VAL A 24 -1.81 23.83 -20.01
N THR A 25 -1.19 24.23 -21.12
CA THR A 25 -0.50 23.30 -22.02
C THR A 25 0.88 23.02 -21.46
N CYS A 26 1.22 21.74 -21.28
CA CYS A 26 2.52 21.35 -20.74
C CYS A 26 3.63 21.57 -21.77
N PRO A 27 4.90 21.73 -21.34
CA PRO A 27 6.03 21.97 -22.24
C PRO A 27 6.26 20.88 -23.30
N ASP A 28 5.77 19.67 -23.07
CA ASP A 28 5.81 18.55 -24.01
C ASP A 28 4.94 18.75 -25.27
N GLY A 29 4.01 19.71 -25.24
CA GLY A 29 3.07 19.97 -26.34
C GLY A 29 1.99 18.89 -26.53
N VAL A 30 1.93 17.88 -25.66
CA VAL A 30 0.99 16.75 -25.72
C VAL A 30 -0.01 16.84 -24.58
N ASN A 31 0.47 17.05 -23.35
CA ASN A 31 -0.35 17.02 -22.16
C ASN A 31 -0.90 18.41 -21.81
N THR A 32 -1.99 18.42 -21.06
CA THR A 32 -2.50 19.62 -20.41
C THR A 32 -2.72 19.33 -18.93
N ALA A 33 -2.55 20.32 -18.08
CA ALA A 33 -2.72 20.20 -16.64
C ALA A 33 -3.63 21.30 -16.08
N THR A 34 -4.17 21.10 -14.90
CA THR A 34 -4.90 22.09 -14.10
C THR A 34 -3.95 23.11 -13.46
N ASN A 35 -2.69 22.73 -13.23
CA ASN A 35 -1.61 23.59 -12.76
C ASN A 35 -0.30 23.25 -13.48
N GLU A 36 0.51 24.26 -13.80
CA GLU A 36 1.81 24.08 -14.49
C GLU A 36 2.78 23.22 -13.67
N ALA A 37 2.69 23.26 -12.33
CA ALA A 37 3.47 22.41 -11.44
C ALA A 37 3.23 20.90 -11.68
N CYS A 38 2.06 20.51 -12.20
CA CYS A 38 1.74 19.12 -12.48
C CYS A 38 2.38 18.59 -13.78
N CYS A 39 2.89 19.46 -14.65
CA CYS A 39 3.35 19.05 -15.97
C CYS A 39 4.56 18.12 -15.95
N VAL A 40 5.47 18.28 -14.99
CA VAL A 40 6.67 17.43 -14.86
C VAL A 40 6.30 15.96 -14.57
N PHE A 41 5.20 15.76 -13.85
CA PHE A 41 4.78 14.43 -13.42
C PHE A 41 4.27 13.54 -14.56
N PHE A 42 3.90 14.10 -15.72
CA PHE A 42 3.54 13.26 -16.88
C PHE A 42 4.75 12.48 -17.40
N ALA A 43 5.89 13.15 -17.57
CA ALA A 43 7.12 12.51 -18.01
C ALA A 43 7.66 11.55 -16.93
N LEU A 44 7.62 11.96 -15.66
CA LEU A 44 8.02 11.08 -14.55
C LEU A 44 7.14 9.82 -14.47
N ARG A 45 5.83 9.93 -14.65
CA ARG A 45 4.92 8.77 -14.68
C ARG A 45 5.30 7.79 -15.78
N ASP A 46 5.51 8.32 -16.98
CA ASP A 46 5.81 7.49 -18.14
C ASP A 46 7.17 6.79 -17.96
N ASP A 47 8.16 7.51 -17.41
CA ASP A 47 9.48 6.97 -17.08
C ASP A 47 9.42 5.89 -15.98
N LEU A 48 8.68 6.13 -14.89
CA LEU A 48 8.47 5.14 -13.82
C LEU A 48 7.77 3.88 -14.34
N GLN A 49 6.81 4.01 -15.26
CA GLN A 49 6.12 2.85 -15.82
C GLN A 49 6.97 2.07 -16.82
N GLU A 50 7.87 2.73 -17.55
CA GLU A 50 8.72 2.11 -18.58
C GLU A 50 10.03 1.56 -18.03
N ASN A 51 10.62 2.21 -17.03
CA ASN A 51 11.99 1.92 -16.57
C ASN A 51 12.07 1.54 -15.09
N LEU A 52 10.94 1.29 -14.43
CA LEU A 52 10.91 0.76 -13.07
C LEU A 52 9.80 -0.28 -12.90
N PHE A 53 8.54 0.08 -13.13
CA PHE A 53 7.43 -0.82 -12.79
C PHE A 53 7.03 -1.80 -13.89
N ASP A 54 7.45 -1.60 -15.14
CA ASP A 54 7.00 -2.37 -16.32
C ASP A 54 5.48 -2.52 -16.45
N ASN A 55 4.70 -1.58 -15.91
CA ASN A 55 3.25 -1.65 -15.77
C ASN A 55 2.75 -2.88 -14.97
N GLN A 56 3.59 -3.42 -14.10
CA GLN A 56 3.31 -4.56 -13.24
C GLN A 56 3.08 -4.12 -11.79
N CYS A 57 2.27 -4.89 -11.08
CA CYS A 57 2.26 -4.90 -9.63
C CYS A 57 3.25 -5.99 -9.22
N GLY A 58 4.53 -5.64 -9.20
CA GLY A 58 5.64 -6.52 -8.87
C GLY A 58 6.52 -5.88 -7.79
N GLU A 59 7.74 -6.39 -7.63
CA GLU A 59 8.62 -6.03 -6.51
C GLU A 59 8.82 -4.52 -6.35
N ASP A 60 9.25 -3.83 -7.42
CA ASP A 60 9.46 -2.37 -7.36
C ASP A 60 8.19 -1.59 -6.98
N ALA A 61 7.01 -2.05 -7.39
CA ALA A 61 5.76 -1.42 -7.01
C ALA A 61 5.43 -1.64 -5.52
N HIS A 62 5.74 -2.83 -4.99
CA HIS A 62 5.59 -3.17 -3.58
C HIS A 62 6.54 -2.32 -2.73
N GLU A 63 7.82 -2.27 -3.10
CA GLU A 63 8.86 -1.55 -2.38
C GLU A 63 8.66 -0.02 -2.45
N ALA A 64 8.24 0.52 -3.61
CA ALA A 64 7.85 1.92 -3.70
C ALA A 64 6.65 2.27 -2.80
N LEU A 65 5.66 1.37 -2.69
CA LEU A 65 4.52 1.56 -1.79
C LEU A 65 4.97 1.54 -0.32
N ARG A 66 5.83 0.60 0.05
CA ARG A 66 6.43 0.50 1.39
C ARG A 66 7.21 1.77 1.74
N LEU A 67 8.04 2.28 0.83
CA LEU A 67 8.80 3.51 1.02
C LEU A 67 7.92 4.73 1.32
N THR A 68 6.71 4.81 0.74
CA THR A 68 5.77 5.90 1.09
C THR A 68 5.40 5.89 2.57
N PHE A 69 5.24 4.71 3.19
CA PHE A 69 4.96 4.60 4.61
C PHE A 69 6.18 4.94 5.45
N HIS A 70 7.34 4.37 5.11
CA HIS A 70 8.59 4.54 5.87
C HIS A 70 9.10 5.99 5.86
N ASP A 71 8.95 6.72 4.75
CA ASP A 71 9.21 8.17 4.70
C ASP A 71 8.17 8.92 5.55
N ALA A 72 6.87 8.72 5.26
CA ALA A 72 5.82 9.54 5.86
C ALA A 72 5.65 9.38 7.37
N ILE A 73 5.74 8.15 7.92
CA ILE A 73 5.46 7.88 9.34
C ILE A 73 6.62 8.26 10.26
N ALA A 74 7.80 8.55 9.70
CA ALA A 74 8.99 9.05 10.38
C ALA A 74 8.84 10.53 10.79
N PHE A 75 7.79 10.81 11.56
CA PHE A 75 7.39 12.12 12.05
C PHE A 75 6.85 11.99 13.48
N SER A 76 7.20 12.90 14.39
CA SER A 76 6.75 12.90 15.78
C SER A 76 6.55 14.32 16.33
N PRO A 77 5.29 14.78 16.43
CA PRO A 77 4.91 15.96 17.20
C PRO A 77 5.32 15.85 18.67
N ALA A 78 5.24 14.66 19.28
CA ALA A 78 5.64 14.49 20.68
C ALA A 78 7.14 14.72 20.91
N LEU A 79 8.02 14.25 20.02
CA LEU A 79 9.45 14.56 20.08
C LEU A 79 9.72 16.05 19.86
N THR A 80 9.02 16.65 18.89
CA THR A 80 9.11 18.09 18.59
C THR A 80 8.72 18.93 19.80
N ALA A 81 7.64 18.57 20.51
CA ALA A 81 7.19 19.23 21.73
C ALA A 81 8.21 19.12 22.88
N GLN A 82 9.10 18.12 22.84
CA GLN A 82 10.20 17.95 23.79
C GLN A 82 11.48 18.70 23.38
N GLY A 83 11.45 19.48 22.29
CA GLY A 83 12.59 20.22 21.77
C GLY A 83 13.61 19.34 21.03
N LYS A 84 13.22 18.14 20.60
CA LYS A 84 14.02 17.27 19.73
C LYS A 84 13.48 17.34 18.29
N PHE A 85 14.33 17.07 17.30
CA PHE A 85 13.82 16.87 15.93
C PHE A 85 13.01 15.57 15.90
N GLY A 86 11.78 15.64 15.41
CA GLY A 86 10.85 14.51 15.35
C GLY A 86 10.77 13.86 13.97
N GLY A 87 11.62 14.23 13.00
CA GLY A 87 11.45 13.86 11.60
C GLY A 87 10.52 14.83 10.85
N GLY A 88 10.60 14.83 9.52
CA GLY A 88 9.86 15.74 8.65
C GLY A 88 8.58 15.18 8.05
N GLY A 89 8.31 13.89 8.20
CA GLY A 89 7.16 13.23 7.59
C GLY A 89 7.43 12.89 6.14
N ALA A 90 6.43 13.04 5.27
CA ALA A 90 6.55 12.72 3.85
C ALA A 90 7.41 13.76 3.13
N ASP A 91 8.72 13.81 3.42
CA ASP A 91 9.65 14.86 2.99
C ASP A 91 10.80 14.34 2.09
N GLY A 92 10.86 13.03 1.85
CA GLY A 92 11.90 12.39 1.06
C GLY A 92 13.23 12.26 1.78
N SER A 93 13.22 12.27 3.11
CA SER A 93 14.42 12.16 3.94
C SER A 93 15.14 10.83 3.75
N GLN A 94 14.40 9.75 3.44
CA GLN A 94 14.95 8.45 3.05
C GLN A 94 15.92 8.53 1.85
N ILE A 95 15.51 9.23 0.78
CA ILE A 95 16.37 9.43 -0.41
C ILE A 95 17.42 10.51 -0.19
N GLN A 96 17.10 11.57 0.57
CA GLN A 96 18.01 12.69 0.77
C GLN A 96 19.15 12.38 1.76
N PHE A 97 18.94 11.44 2.67
CA PHE A 97 19.91 10.97 3.66
C PHE A 97 20.06 9.44 3.62
N PRO A 98 20.48 8.88 2.47
CA PRO A 98 20.39 7.43 2.21
C PRO A 98 21.33 6.61 3.10
N ASP A 99 22.39 7.22 3.63
CA ASP A 99 23.33 6.57 4.54
C ASP A 99 22.87 6.53 6.01
N ILE A 100 21.68 7.04 6.34
CA ILE A 100 21.21 7.18 7.73
C ILE A 100 19.94 6.38 7.97
N GLU A 101 18.80 6.78 7.40
CA GLU A 101 17.51 6.17 7.72
C GLU A 101 17.37 4.74 7.18
N PRO A 102 17.77 4.44 5.93
CA PRO A 102 17.76 3.08 5.41
C PRO A 102 18.61 2.09 6.23
N ASN A 103 19.58 2.57 7.00
CA ASN A 103 20.45 1.75 7.85
C ASN A 103 19.85 1.44 9.24
N PHE A 104 18.66 1.92 9.57
CA PHE A 104 17.97 1.56 10.81
C PHE A 104 17.35 0.15 10.71
N HIS A 105 17.26 -0.55 11.85
CA HIS A 105 16.78 -1.93 11.86
C HIS A 105 15.35 -2.08 11.31
N ALA A 106 14.46 -1.16 11.68
CA ALA A 106 13.08 -1.17 11.20
C ALA A 106 12.94 -0.79 9.70
N ASN A 107 14.03 -0.34 9.06
CA ASN A 107 14.10 0.05 7.65
C ASN A 107 14.87 -0.96 6.79
N LEU A 108 15.23 -2.14 7.31
CA LEU A 108 15.93 -3.16 6.50
C LEU A 108 15.19 -3.42 5.18
N GLY A 109 15.92 -3.39 4.07
CA GLY A 109 15.42 -3.53 2.69
C GLY A 109 14.97 -2.24 2.02
N ILE A 110 14.72 -1.16 2.77
CA ILE A 110 14.24 0.10 2.17
C ILE A 110 15.29 0.78 1.28
N SER A 111 16.55 0.35 1.36
CA SER A 111 17.62 0.80 0.47
C SER A 111 17.27 0.55 -1.00
N ASP A 112 16.55 -0.53 -1.29
CA ASP A 112 16.36 -1.00 -2.66
C ASP A 112 15.41 -0.05 -3.40
N SER A 113 14.29 0.32 -2.78
CA SER A 113 13.41 1.39 -3.28
C SER A 113 14.06 2.78 -3.27
N VAL A 114 14.93 3.08 -2.31
CA VAL A 114 15.68 4.35 -2.29
C VAL A 114 16.63 4.43 -3.48
N ASP A 115 17.38 3.37 -3.76
CA ASP A 115 18.36 3.29 -4.84
C ASP A 115 17.66 3.25 -6.21
N ALA A 116 16.55 2.54 -6.33
CA ALA A 116 15.74 2.48 -7.54
C ALA A 116 15.11 3.84 -7.90
N LEU A 117 14.62 4.61 -6.91
CA LEU A 117 14.01 5.92 -7.17
C LEU A 117 15.03 7.05 -7.34
N THR A 118 16.19 6.99 -6.69
CA THR A 118 17.18 8.08 -6.70
C THR A 118 17.56 8.60 -8.10
N PRO A 119 17.81 7.74 -9.13
CA PRO A 119 18.13 8.18 -10.49
C PRO A 119 17.10 9.11 -11.12
N PHE A 120 15.82 8.97 -10.78
CA PHE A 120 14.75 9.80 -11.35
C PHE A 120 14.85 11.27 -10.92
N LEU A 121 15.51 11.60 -9.79
CA LEU A 121 15.78 12.98 -9.39
C LEU A 121 16.81 13.68 -10.28
N ALA A 122 17.63 12.93 -11.01
CA ALA A 122 18.61 13.50 -11.94
C ALA A 122 17.98 13.92 -13.27
N THR A 123 16.90 13.25 -13.68
CA THR A 123 16.21 13.47 -14.97
C THR A 123 14.93 14.29 -14.83
N HIS A 124 14.27 14.23 -13.66
CA HIS A 124 13.02 14.93 -13.38
C HIS A 124 13.20 15.97 -12.29
N ASN A 125 12.78 17.21 -12.58
CA ASN A 125 12.86 18.32 -11.64
C ASN A 125 11.71 18.28 -10.61
N VAL A 126 11.76 17.28 -9.73
CA VAL A 126 10.84 17.07 -8.59
C VAL A 126 11.64 16.97 -7.29
N THR A 127 10.97 17.06 -6.14
CA THR A 127 11.62 16.82 -4.83
C THR A 127 11.57 15.33 -4.47
N ALA A 128 12.45 14.88 -3.58
CA ALA A 128 12.47 13.50 -3.11
C ALA A 128 11.12 13.08 -2.49
N GLY A 129 10.52 13.91 -1.64
CA GLY A 129 9.21 13.61 -1.04
C GLY A 129 8.09 13.54 -2.07
N ASP A 130 8.11 14.41 -3.09
CA ASP A 130 7.12 14.30 -4.19
C ASP A 130 7.35 13.04 -5.03
N LEU A 131 8.61 12.66 -5.28
CA LEU A 131 8.95 11.45 -6.01
C LEU A 131 8.45 10.19 -5.29
N ILE A 132 8.75 10.03 -4.00
CA ILE A 132 8.32 8.86 -3.21
C ILE A 132 6.81 8.71 -3.24
N GLN A 133 6.07 9.78 -2.89
CA GLN A 133 4.62 9.73 -2.84
C GLN A 133 3.98 9.54 -4.22
N PHE A 134 4.61 10.05 -5.27
CA PHE A 134 4.15 9.86 -6.65
C PHE A 134 4.41 8.43 -7.14
N ALA A 135 5.61 7.90 -6.89
CA ALA A 135 5.99 6.55 -7.27
C ALA A 135 5.08 5.50 -6.65
N GLY A 136 4.86 5.54 -5.33
CA GLY A 136 3.92 4.62 -4.68
C GLY A 136 2.49 4.76 -5.18
N ALA A 137 2.03 5.98 -5.50
CA ALA A 137 0.69 6.19 -6.07
C ALA A 137 0.58 5.67 -7.52
N VAL A 138 1.63 5.77 -8.33
CA VAL A 138 1.68 5.26 -9.71
C VAL A 138 1.81 3.73 -9.71
N GLY A 139 2.77 3.17 -8.99
CA GLY A 139 3.00 1.72 -8.91
C GLY A 139 1.75 0.98 -8.42
N LEU A 140 1.07 1.52 -7.41
CA LEU A 140 -0.17 0.94 -6.90
C LEU A 140 -1.29 0.89 -7.98
N THR A 141 -1.29 1.77 -8.99
CA THR A 141 -2.30 1.68 -10.07
C THR A 141 -2.16 0.43 -10.93
N ASN A 142 -0.99 -0.22 -10.92
CA ASN A 142 -0.75 -1.46 -11.64
C ASN A 142 -1.43 -2.65 -10.95
N CYS A 143 -1.65 -2.57 -9.64
CA CYS A 143 -2.27 -3.61 -8.84
C CYS A 143 -3.79 -3.68 -9.10
N PRO A 144 -4.31 -4.78 -9.68
CA PRO A 144 -5.74 -4.95 -9.89
C PRO A 144 -6.49 -4.85 -8.56
N GLY A 145 -7.57 -4.08 -8.52
CA GLY A 145 -8.32 -3.84 -7.30
C GLY A 145 -7.80 -2.68 -6.44
N ALA A 146 -6.73 -2.00 -6.81
CA ALA A 146 -6.28 -0.83 -6.06
C ALA A 146 -7.14 0.42 -6.31
N PRO A 147 -7.26 1.32 -5.33
CA PRO A 147 -7.82 2.65 -5.58
C PRO A 147 -6.82 3.53 -6.34
N ARG A 148 -7.33 4.53 -7.06
CA ARG A 148 -6.49 5.62 -7.55
C ARG A 148 -6.29 6.64 -6.43
N LEU A 149 -5.06 6.75 -5.92
CA LEU A 149 -4.73 7.66 -4.82
C LEU A 149 -4.78 9.14 -5.24
N GLN A 150 -5.07 10.00 -4.26
CA GLN A 150 -4.83 11.44 -4.39
C GLN A 150 -3.33 11.69 -4.40
N PHE A 151 -2.88 12.61 -5.27
CA PHE A 151 -1.51 13.09 -5.28
C PHE A 151 -1.48 14.61 -5.21
N LEU A 152 -0.96 15.12 -4.10
CA LEU A 152 -0.64 16.53 -3.92
C LEU A 152 0.87 16.71 -4.05
N ALA A 153 1.33 17.68 -4.83
CA ALA A 153 2.74 17.98 -5.08
C ALA A 153 3.18 19.30 -4.42
N GLY A 154 4.49 19.46 -4.20
CA GLY A 154 5.10 20.67 -3.66
C GLY A 154 5.80 20.49 -2.32
N ARG A 155 6.13 19.25 -1.92
CA ARG A 155 6.91 19.01 -0.69
C ARG A 155 8.29 19.64 -0.81
N PRO A 156 8.75 20.43 0.18
CA PRO A 156 10.11 20.93 0.19
C PRO A 156 11.12 19.79 0.43
N PRO A 157 12.41 19.97 0.09
CA PRO A 157 13.45 19.03 0.48
C PRO A 157 13.55 18.87 2.00
N ALA A 158 13.83 17.65 2.45
CA ALA A 158 14.05 17.33 3.87
C ALA A 158 15.16 18.20 4.47
N VAL A 159 14.99 18.57 5.75
CA VAL A 159 15.96 19.45 6.46
C VAL A 159 16.98 18.68 7.29
N ALA A 160 16.68 17.44 7.66
CA ALA A 160 17.49 16.52 8.44
C ALA A 160 16.91 15.10 8.33
N PRO A 161 17.70 14.04 8.54
CA PRO A 161 17.18 12.68 8.60
C PRO A 161 16.26 12.50 9.81
N ALA A 162 15.22 11.68 9.68
CA ALA A 162 14.37 11.33 10.80
C ALA A 162 15.15 10.55 11.88
N PRO A 163 14.77 10.66 13.16
CA PRO A 163 15.35 9.84 14.21
C PRO A 163 14.86 8.38 14.11
N ASP A 164 15.70 7.46 14.54
CA ASP A 164 15.36 6.04 14.69
C ASP A 164 14.23 5.82 15.73
N GLY A 165 13.56 4.66 15.66
CA GLY A 165 12.47 4.25 16.53
C GLY A 165 11.11 4.86 16.20
N LEU A 166 10.97 5.42 14.99
CA LEU A 166 9.71 6.00 14.51
C LEU A 166 8.90 5.06 13.61
N ILE A 167 9.48 3.96 13.15
CA ILE A 167 8.83 2.96 12.30
C ILE A 167 8.34 1.80 13.18
N PRO A 168 7.06 1.37 13.08
CA PRO A 168 6.58 0.18 13.77
C PRO A 168 7.30 -1.08 13.29
N GLU A 169 7.61 -2.00 14.21
CA GLU A 169 8.21 -3.29 13.90
C GLU A 169 7.20 -4.43 14.03
N PRO A 170 7.34 -5.54 13.27
CA PRO A 170 6.38 -6.65 13.32
C PRO A 170 6.34 -7.37 14.68
N ILE A 171 7.38 -7.20 15.50
CA ILE A 171 7.46 -7.73 16.87
C ILE A 171 6.77 -6.82 17.91
N ASP A 172 6.45 -5.58 17.56
CA ASP A 172 5.91 -4.62 18.50
C ASP A 172 4.55 -5.06 19.05
N ASN A 173 4.29 -4.70 20.31
CA ASN A 173 2.96 -4.88 20.87
C ASN A 173 2.01 -3.80 20.32
N LEU A 174 0.72 -4.12 20.24
CA LEU A 174 -0.23 -3.20 19.61
C LEU A 174 -0.40 -1.88 20.36
N ASP A 175 -0.16 -1.84 21.68
CA ASP A 175 -0.25 -0.58 22.43
C ASP A 175 0.84 0.41 21.98
N SER A 176 2.07 -0.06 21.74
CA SER A 176 3.14 0.78 21.19
C SER A 176 2.86 1.16 19.73
N ILE A 177 2.35 0.25 18.90
CA ILE A 177 2.02 0.58 17.51
C ILE A 177 0.91 1.65 17.46
N PHE A 178 -0.18 1.48 18.20
CA PHE A 178 -1.25 2.49 18.23
C PHE A 178 -0.77 3.83 18.77
N ALA A 179 0.09 3.85 19.79
CA ALA A 179 0.68 5.09 20.28
C ALA A 179 1.57 5.76 19.22
N ARG A 180 2.37 4.97 18.49
CA ARG A 180 3.25 5.47 17.42
C ARG A 180 2.45 6.05 16.26
N MET A 181 1.46 5.31 15.78
CA MET A 181 0.59 5.71 14.68
C MET A 181 -0.27 6.93 15.01
N LEU A 182 -0.73 7.04 16.26
CA LEU A 182 -1.43 8.23 16.75
C LEU A 182 -0.50 9.45 16.82
N ASP A 183 0.72 9.29 17.31
CA ASP A 183 1.70 10.39 17.37
C ASP A 183 2.12 10.83 15.96
N GLY A 184 2.47 9.90 15.06
CA GLY A 184 2.99 10.24 13.74
C GLY A 184 1.97 10.82 12.77
N GLY A 185 0.76 10.26 12.70
CA GLY A 185 -0.23 10.69 11.70
C GLY A 185 -1.63 10.96 12.25
N GLY A 186 -1.80 10.94 13.58
CA GLY A 186 -3.12 11.02 14.19
C GLY A 186 -4.01 9.83 13.84
N PHE A 187 -3.42 8.67 13.55
CA PHE A 187 -4.15 7.50 13.05
C PHE A 187 -4.84 6.75 14.18
N THR A 188 -6.12 6.44 13.96
CA THR A 188 -6.89 5.57 14.85
C THR A 188 -6.53 4.10 14.61
N PRO A 189 -6.87 3.16 15.52
CA PRO A 189 -6.72 1.73 15.24
C PRO A 189 -7.40 1.27 13.95
N ALA A 190 -8.53 1.87 13.57
CA ALA A 190 -9.18 1.55 12.30
C ALA A 190 -8.40 2.10 11.09
N ASP A 191 -7.78 3.27 11.22
CA ASP A 191 -6.91 3.83 10.18
C ASP A 191 -5.68 2.94 9.96
N VAL A 192 -5.10 2.38 11.03
CA VAL A 192 -3.98 1.44 10.95
C VAL A 192 -4.38 0.18 10.19
N VAL A 193 -5.53 -0.43 10.51
CA VAL A 193 -6.04 -1.60 9.77
C VAL A 193 -6.33 -1.26 8.31
N ALA A 194 -6.80 -0.05 8.02
CA ALA A 194 -6.99 0.39 6.64
C ALA A 194 -5.64 0.49 5.90
N LEU A 195 -4.59 1.03 6.52
CA LEU A 195 -3.24 1.08 5.94
C LEU A 195 -2.65 -0.31 5.69
N ILE A 196 -2.88 -1.28 6.59
CA ILE A 196 -2.43 -2.68 6.44
C ILE A 196 -3.01 -3.33 5.17
N ALA A 197 -4.03 -2.77 4.51
CA ALA A 197 -4.45 -3.25 3.20
C ALA A 197 -3.30 -3.23 2.16
N SER A 198 -2.24 -2.42 2.35
CA SER A 198 -1.02 -2.52 1.54
C SER A 198 -0.35 -3.89 1.59
N HIS A 199 -0.52 -4.65 2.68
CA HIS A 199 0.01 -6.01 2.80
C HIS A 199 -0.68 -7.02 1.87
N SER A 200 -1.77 -6.63 1.18
CA SER A 200 -2.34 -7.43 0.09
C SER A 200 -1.47 -7.40 -1.18
N VAL A 201 -0.57 -6.42 -1.30
CA VAL A 201 0.40 -6.30 -2.39
C VAL A 201 1.81 -6.13 -1.85
N ALA A 202 2.24 -7.08 -1.03
CA ALA A 202 3.53 -7.01 -0.36
C ALA A 202 4.13 -8.39 -0.11
N ARG A 203 5.46 -8.38 -0.02
CA ARG A 203 6.32 -9.51 0.30
C ARG A 203 7.32 -9.11 1.39
N SER A 204 8.09 -10.07 1.89
CA SER A 204 9.15 -9.86 2.88
C SER A 204 10.45 -10.56 2.48
N ASP A 205 11.55 -9.82 2.51
CA ASP A 205 12.89 -10.33 2.16
C ASP A 205 13.82 -10.53 3.35
N HIS A 206 13.43 -10.05 4.53
CA HIS A 206 14.37 -9.89 5.65
C HIS A 206 13.89 -10.43 7.00
N VAL A 207 12.61 -10.80 7.14
CA VAL A 207 12.11 -11.39 8.39
C VAL A 207 12.69 -12.79 8.60
N ASP A 208 12.61 -13.64 7.58
CA ASP A 208 13.35 -14.91 7.53
C ASP A 208 14.63 -14.69 6.70
N PRO A 209 15.83 -14.90 7.26
CA PRO A 209 17.08 -14.64 6.54
C PRO A 209 17.45 -15.73 5.51
N THR A 210 16.61 -16.74 5.29
CA THR A 210 16.89 -17.90 4.43
C THR A 210 16.06 -17.93 3.14
N ILE A 211 15.07 -17.06 3.02
CA ILE A 211 14.12 -16.96 1.90
C ILE A 211 13.82 -15.48 1.65
N GLN A 212 13.49 -15.14 0.40
CA GLN A 212 13.11 -13.79 -0.02
C GLN A 212 11.76 -13.83 -0.72
N ALA A 213 11.22 -12.66 -1.09
CA ALA A 213 9.97 -12.51 -1.81
C ALA A 213 8.79 -13.25 -1.14
N VAL A 214 8.76 -13.29 0.19
CA VAL A 214 7.78 -14.10 0.92
C VAL A 214 6.45 -13.34 1.06
N PRO A 215 5.36 -13.76 0.40
CA PRO A 215 4.15 -12.96 0.32
C PRO A 215 3.34 -12.99 1.63
N PHE A 216 2.59 -11.93 1.92
CA PHE A 216 1.72 -11.89 3.11
C PHE A 216 0.30 -12.43 2.88
N ASP A 217 -0.11 -12.58 1.61
CA ASP A 217 -1.30 -13.31 1.21
C ASP A 217 -1.06 -14.12 -0.07
N SER A 218 -2.03 -14.92 -0.50
CA SER A 218 -1.90 -15.79 -1.67
C SER A 218 -1.99 -15.08 -3.02
N THR A 219 -2.15 -13.76 -3.03
CA THR A 219 -2.38 -12.94 -4.22
C THR A 219 -1.55 -11.65 -4.18
N PRO A 220 -0.22 -11.71 -4.00
CA PRO A 220 0.61 -10.53 -3.71
C PRO A 220 0.67 -9.50 -4.84
N PHE A 221 0.12 -9.80 -6.02
CA PHE A 221 0.07 -8.89 -7.17
C PHE A 221 -1.31 -8.27 -7.37
N VAL A 222 -2.26 -8.51 -6.45
CA VAL A 222 -3.65 -8.07 -6.52
C VAL A 222 -4.00 -7.37 -5.21
N PHE A 223 -4.47 -6.13 -5.29
CA PHE A 223 -4.94 -5.38 -4.13
C PHE A 223 -6.38 -5.79 -3.79
N ASP A 224 -6.55 -6.99 -3.23
CA ASP A 224 -7.84 -7.53 -2.83
C ASP A 224 -7.98 -7.65 -1.30
N THR A 225 -8.83 -8.55 -0.81
CA THR A 225 -9.11 -8.68 0.63
C THR A 225 -8.60 -10.01 1.19
N GLN A 226 -7.75 -10.75 0.46
CA GLN A 226 -7.22 -12.05 0.84
C GLN A 226 -6.38 -11.98 2.11
N ILE A 227 -5.52 -10.97 2.27
CA ILE A 227 -4.81 -10.72 3.55
C ILE A 227 -5.75 -10.72 4.76
N PHE A 228 -6.94 -10.11 4.64
CA PHE A 228 -7.91 -10.07 5.74
C PHE A 228 -8.57 -11.42 6.01
N VAL A 229 -8.65 -12.29 5.00
CA VAL A 229 -9.13 -13.67 5.12
C VAL A 229 -8.05 -14.55 5.74
N GLU A 230 -6.85 -14.53 5.17
CA GLU A 230 -5.79 -15.50 5.39
C GLU A 230 -5.14 -15.33 6.75
N VAL A 231 -4.91 -14.09 7.21
CA VAL A 231 -4.43 -13.83 8.58
C VAL A 231 -5.43 -14.32 9.65
N GLN A 232 -6.72 -14.41 9.33
CA GLN A 232 -7.74 -14.94 10.25
C GLN A 232 -7.75 -16.48 10.30
N LEU A 233 -7.07 -17.18 9.38
CA LEU A 233 -6.96 -18.63 9.40
C LEU A 233 -5.99 -19.10 10.49
N ARG A 234 -6.15 -20.33 10.96
CA ARG A 234 -5.23 -20.98 11.88
C ARG A 234 -3.88 -21.19 11.21
N GLY A 235 -2.80 -20.74 11.85
CA GLY A 235 -1.43 -21.05 11.41
C GLY A 235 -1.13 -22.54 11.55
N ILE A 236 -0.41 -23.10 10.57
CA ILE A 236 -0.05 -24.53 10.51
C ILE A 236 1.45 -24.78 10.33
N GLY A 237 2.24 -23.74 10.04
CA GLY A 237 3.69 -23.83 9.88
C GLY A 237 4.32 -22.50 9.48
N PHE A 238 5.62 -22.52 9.14
CA PHE A 238 6.37 -21.39 8.60
C PHE A 238 6.80 -21.71 7.17
N PRO A 239 6.81 -20.74 6.23
CA PRO A 239 7.21 -20.97 4.85
C PRO A 239 8.70 -21.28 4.69
N GLY A 240 9.53 -20.86 5.66
CA GLY A 240 10.95 -21.22 5.78
C GLY A 240 11.29 -21.75 7.17
N THR A 241 12.17 -21.05 7.88
CA THR A 241 12.60 -21.42 9.23
C THR A 241 11.63 -20.91 10.30
N GLY A 242 11.52 -21.63 11.41
CA GLY A 242 10.73 -21.18 12.55
C GLY A 242 11.57 -20.42 13.58
N GLY A 243 10.96 -19.47 14.28
CA GLY A 243 11.59 -18.72 15.37
C GLY A 243 12.21 -17.38 14.97
N ASN A 244 11.86 -16.87 13.78
CA ASN A 244 12.22 -15.52 13.34
C ASN A 244 11.49 -14.46 14.18
N VAL A 245 12.13 -13.30 14.35
CA VAL A 245 11.61 -12.22 15.18
C VAL A 245 10.48 -11.52 14.43
N GLY A 246 9.29 -11.46 15.03
CA GLY A 246 8.14 -10.80 14.43
C GLY A 246 7.36 -11.68 13.44
N GLU A 247 7.67 -12.98 13.34
CA GLU A 247 6.94 -13.93 12.51
C GLU A 247 6.02 -14.84 13.35
N ALA A 248 4.85 -15.19 12.81
CA ALA A 248 3.91 -16.16 13.36
C ALA A 248 3.63 -17.27 12.34
N GLU A 249 3.11 -18.41 12.82
CA GLU A 249 2.72 -19.51 11.92
C GLU A 249 1.65 -19.03 10.90
N SER A 250 1.95 -19.31 9.64
CA SER A 250 1.15 -19.06 8.45
C SER A 250 0.17 -20.22 8.16
N PRO A 251 -1.00 -19.94 7.56
CA PRO A 251 -1.95 -20.96 7.14
C PRO A 251 -1.56 -21.62 5.81
N LEU A 252 -0.67 -21.01 5.01
CA LEU A 252 -0.24 -21.46 3.68
C LEU A 252 1.30 -21.58 3.54
N PRO A 253 1.99 -22.35 4.40
CA PRO A 253 3.46 -22.40 4.40
C PRO A 253 4.07 -23.31 3.30
N LEU A 254 3.30 -23.68 2.27
CA LEU A 254 3.80 -24.57 1.23
C LEU A 254 4.70 -23.79 0.28
N SER A 255 5.98 -24.15 0.24
CA SER A 255 6.99 -23.56 -0.65
C SER A 255 7.53 -24.62 -1.61
N ASP A 256 7.85 -24.22 -2.84
CA ASP A 256 8.61 -25.01 -3.82
C ASP A 256 9.48 -24.05 -4.65
N ASP A 257 10.80 -24.20 -4.56
CA ASP A 257 11.78 -23.29 -5.18
C ASP A 257 11.53 -21.80 -4.86
N GLU A 258 11.36 -20.93 -5.87
CA GLU A 258 11.12 -19.49 -5.75
C GLU A 258 9.65 -19.15 -5.41
N ASP A 259 8.73 -20.10 -5.59
CA ASP A 259 7.34 -20.00 -5.13
C ASP A 259 7.28 -20.27 -3.62
N VAL A 260 7.61 -19.25 -2.83
CA VAL A 260 7.62 -19.33 -1.37
C VAL A 260 6.21 -19.22 -0.79
N GLY A 261 5.89 -20.05 0.20
CA GLY A 261 4.61 -20.00 0.92
C GLY A 261 4.39 -18.68 1.68
N GLU A 262 3.14 -18.44 2.09
CA GLU A 262 2.74 -17.22 2.79
C GLU A 262 3.51 -17.06 4.12
N MET A 263 3.99 -15.86 4.41
CA MET A 263 4.45 -15.45 5.72
C MET A 263 3.35 -14.69 6.47
N ARG A 264 3.27 -14.91 7.79
CA ARG A 264 2.41 -14.11 8.65
C ARG A 264 3.23 -13.28 9.63
N LEU A 265 3.14 -11.96 9.51
CA LEU A 265 3.69 -11.06 10.53
C LEU A 265 2.93 -11.23 11.86
N LEU A 266 3.66 -11.21 12.96
CA LEU A 266 3.11 -11.30 14.31
C LEU A 266 2.19 -10.11 14.61
N SER A 267 2.56 -8.90 14.17
CA SER A 267 1.72 -7.71 14.25
C SER A 267 0.36 -7.92 13.61
N ASP A 268 0.31 -8.47 12.40
CA ASP A 268 -0.94 -8.67 11.64
C ASP A 268 -1.81 -9.74 12.28
N SER A 269 -1.19 -10.84 12.71
CA SER A 269 -1.85 -11.88 13.51
C SER A 269 -2.55 -11.29 14.74
N ASN A 270 -1.87 -10.35 15.42
CA ASN A 270 -2.39 -9.64 16.58
C ASN A 270 -3.48 -8.64 16.21
N PHE A 271 -3.32 -7.84 15.15
CA PHE A 271 -4.33 -6.88 14.69
C PHE A 271 -5.65 -7.58 14.33
N ALA A 272 -5.58 -8.73 13.67
CA ALA A 272 -6.76 -9.53 13.30
C ALA A 272 -7.53 -10.09 14.52
N ARG A 273 -6.90 -10.11 15.71
CA ARG A 273 -7.44 -10.76 16.91
C ARG A 273 -7.64 -9.81 18.10
N ASP A 274 -7.08 -8.62 18.08
CA ASP A 274 -7.24 -7.63 19.15
C ASP A 274 -8.65 -7.01 19.15
N SER A 275 -9.25 -6.88 20.34
CA SER A 275 -10.61 -6.35 20.51
C SER A 275 -10.86 -4.96 19.91
N ARG A 276 -9.80 -4.14 19.72
CA ARG A 276 -9.87 -2.79 19.14
C ARG A 276 -9.94 -2.81 17.61
N THR A 277 -9.45 -3.87 16.97
CA THR A 277 -9.24 -3.93 15.51
C THR A 277 -9.89 -5.14 14.85
N ALA A 278 -10.15 -6.24 15.55
CA ALA A 278 -10.65 -7.49 14.97
C ALA A 278 -11.95 -7.32 14.16
N CYS A 279 -12.88 -6.47 14.61
CA CYS A 279 -14.10 -6.20 13.83
C CYS A 279 -13.87 -5.27 12.63
N THR A 280 -12.88 -4.39 12.68
CA THR A 280 -12.48 -3.61 11.50
C THR A 280 -11.78 -4.52 10.49
N TRP A 281 -10.86 -5.36 10.94
CA TRP A 281 -10.15 -6.37 10.16
C TRP A 281 -11.12 -7.28 9.41
N GLN A 282 -11.97 -8.00 10.14
CA GLN A 282 -13.01 -8.84 9.54
C GLN A 282 -14.01 -8.03 8.69
N GLY A 283 -14.15 -6.74 8.98
CA GLY A 283 -15.00 -5.82 8.25
C GLY A 283 -14.54 -5.51 6.83
N PHE A 284 -13.31 -5.89 6.44
CA PHE A 284 -12.83 -5.79 5.05
C PHE A 284 -12.95 -7.10 4.26
N VAL A 285 -13.13 -8.25 4.93
CA VAL A 285 -13.31 -9.55 4.26
C VAL A 285 -14.46 -9.52 3.25
N GLY A 286 -14.13 -9.68 1.96
CA GLY A 286 -15.11 -9.66 0.87
C GLY A 286 -15.77 -8.29 0.64
N GLN A 287 -15.19 -7.21 1.17
CA GLN A 287 -15.72 -5.84 1.08
C GLN A 287 -14.74 -4.93 0.31
N GLN A 288 -14.46 -5.29 -0.95
CA GLN A 288 -13.46 -4.62 -1.80
C GLN A 288 -13.59 -3.08 -1.83
N GLU A 289 -14.77 -2.56 -2.17
CA GLU A 289 -14.98 -1.10 -2.28
C GLU A 289 -14.78 -0.38 -0.93
N LYS A 290 -15.15 -1.03 0.17
CA LYS A 290 -14.97 -0.49 1.51
C LYS A 290 -13.49 -0.42 1.88
N MET A 291 -12.72 -1.47 1.59
CA MET A 291 -11.28 -1.50 1.81
C MET A 291 -10.57 -0.44 0.95
N GLN A 292 -10.84 -0.41 -0.35
CA GLN A 292 -10.29 0.59 -1.28
C GLN A 292 -10.56 2.03 -0.79
N THR A 293 -11.80 2.32 -0.39
CA THR A 293 -12.19 3.67 0.06
C THR A 293 -11.45 4.04 1.35
N ALA A 294 -11.40 3.13 2.33
CA ALA A 294 -10.72 3.37 3.59
C ALA A 294 -9.20 3.54 3.39
N PHE A 295 -8.58 2.69 2.57
CA PHE A 295 -7.16 2.79 2.23
C PHE A 295 -6.85 4.12 1.55
N ALA A 296 -7.61 4.51 0.52
CA ALA A 296 -7.42 5.78 -0.18
C ALA A 296 -7.58 7.01 0.74
N GLU A 297 -8.57 6.98 1.64
CA GLU A 297 -8.77 8.03 2.63
C GLU A 297 -7.56 8.17 3.56
N VAL A 298 -7.06 7.07 4.12
CA VAL A 298 -5.94 7.12 5.06
C VAL A 298 -4.63 7.43 4.35
N MET A 299 -4.40 6.92 3.14
CA MET A 299 -3.25 7.29 2.31
C MET A 299 -3.21 8.79 1.97
N SER A 300 -4.37 9.43 1.76
CA SER A 300 -4.43 10.89 1.53
C SER A 300 -3.93 11.69 2.73
N ARG A 301 -4.07 11.15 3.96
CA ARG A 301 -3.54 11.73 5.18
C ARG A 301 -2.06 11.37 5.40
N LEU A 302 -1.68 10.12 5.13
CA LEU A 302 -0.30 9.64 5.24
C LEU A 302 0.63 10.46 4.33
N ALA A 303 0.25 10.61 3.06
CA ALA A 303 1.07 11.27 2.04
C ALA A 303 1.38 12.75 2.35
N VAL A 304 0.68 13.37 3.29
CA VAL A 304 0.83 14.79 3.64
C VAL A 304 1.28 14.99 5.09
N ILE A 305 1.72 13.94 5.79
CA ILE A 305 2.33 14.09 7.12
C ILE A 305 3.51 15.06 7.03
N GLY A 306 3.62 15.96 8.00
CA GLY A 306 4.62 17.04 8.01
C GLY A 306 4.23 18.27 7.20
N HIS A 307 3.14 18.22 6.42
CA HIS A 307 2.75 19.26 5.47
C HIS A 307 1.35 19.80 5.76
N ASN A 308 1.09 21.02 5.31
CA ASN A 308 -0.26 21.57 5.23
C ASN A 308 -0.80 21.32 3.81
N PRO A 309 -1.86 20.49 3.64
CA PRO A 309 -2.38 20.15 2.31
C PRO A 309 -2.83 21.37 1.49
N ALA A 310 -3.21 22.47 2.14
CA ALA A 310 -3.59 23.71 1.45
C ALA A 310 -2.43 24.42 0.75
N ASP A 311 -1.19 24.10 1.11
CA ASP A 311 0.02 24.66 0.49
C ASP A 311 0.54 23.78 -0.65
N LEU A 312 -0.07 22.61 -0.87
CA LEU A 312 0.28 21.66 -1.94
C LEU A 312 -0.66 21.79 -3.13
N VAL A 313 -0.17 21.43 -4.32
CA VAL A 313 -0.93 21.46 -5.58
C VAL A 313 -1.53 20.10 -5.87
N ASP A 314 -2.84 20.04 -6.08
CA ASP A 314 -3.49 18.80 -6.51
C ASP A 314 -3.10 18.44 -7.95
N CYS A 315 -2.29 17.39 -8.08
CA CYS A 315 -1.82 16.83 -9.33
C CYS A 315 -2.36 15.40 -9.53
N SER A 316 -3.45 15.03 -8.85
CA SER A 316 -4.06 13.69 -8.94
C SER A 316 -4.48 13.31 -10.35
N GLU A 317 -4.71 14.30 -11.23
CA GLU A 317 -5.04 14.07 -12.64
C GLU A 317 -3.95 13.32 -13.42
N VAL A 318 -2.69 13.40 -12.96
CA VAL A 318 -1.54 12.79 -13.62
C VAL A 318 -1.43 11.30 -13.32
N ILE A 319 -1.88 10.87 -12.13
CA ILE A 319 -1.90 9.46 -11.72
C ILE A 319 -2.67 8.63 -12.77
N PRO A 320 -2.18 7.45 -13.21
CA PRO A 320 -2.90 6.61 -14.14
C PRO A 320 -4.31 6.23 -13.64
N PRO A 321 -5.23 5.85 -14.53
CA PRO A 321 -6.39 5.07 -14.11
C PRO A 321 -5.93 3.77 -13.44
N ALA A 322 -6.61 3.36 -12.36
CA ALA A 322 -6.33 2.07 -11.73
C ALA A 322 -6.57 0.91 -12.71
N SER A 323 -5.82 -0.18 -12.52
CA SER A 323 -5.92 -1.40 -13.32
C SER A 323 -7.35 -1.92 -13.38
N THR A 324 -7.74 -2.37 -14.56
CA THR A 324 -9.08 -2.96 -14.84
C THR A 324 -9.00 -4.46 -15.09
N VAL A 325 -7.83 -5.06 -14.86
CA VAL A 325 -7.64 -6.51 -14.94
C VAL A 325 -8.60 -7.18 -13.96
N ALA A 326 -9.30 -8.21 -14.44
CA ALA A 326 -10.24 -8.94 -13.60
C ALA A 326 -9.46 -9.83 -12.62
N PHE A 327 -9.87 -9.78 -11.36
CA PHE A 327 -9.32 -10.60 -10.29
C PHE A 327 -10.46 -11.33 -9.57
N LYS A 328 -10.10 -12.29 -8.75
CA LYS A 328 -11.04 -13.13 -8.01
C LYS A 328 -11.40 -12.46 -6.68
N GLY A 329 -12.65 -12.58 -6.26
CA GLY A 329 -13.07 -12.07 -4.95
C GLY A 329 -12.57 -12.93 -3.79
N ALA A 330 -12.78 -12.45 -2.57
CA ALA A 330 -12.42 -13.15 -1.34
C ALA A 330 -12.89 -14.62 -1.32
N HIS A 331 -11.97 -15.51 -0.98
CA HIS A 331 -12.18 -16.94 -0.96
C HIS A 331 -11.25 -17.61 0.05
N PHE A 332 -11.61 -18.82 0.47
CA PHE A 332 -10.65 -19.68 1.16
C PHE A 332 -9.72 -20.32 0.13
N PRO A 333 -8.40 -20.21 0.31
CA PRO A 333 -7.42 -20.97 -0.45
C PRO A 333 -7.69 -22.47 -0.37
N ALA A 334 -7.18 -23.24 -1.34
CA ALA A 334 -7.40 -24.68 -1.36
C ALA A 334 -6.91 -25.32 -0.06
N THR A 335 -7.63 -26.34 0.43
CA THR A 335 -7.46 -27.00 1.74
C THR A 335 -7.91 -26.20 2.97
N GLN A 336 -8.22 -24.92 2.83
CA GLN A 336 -8.75 -24.08 3.91
C GLN A 336 -10.28 -23.96 3.82
N SER A 337 -10.91 -23.63 4.95
CA SER A 337 -12.36 -23.52 5.05
C SER A 337 -12.79 -22.62 6.21
N GLN A 338 -14.11 -22.43 6.31
CA GLN A 338 -14.72 -21.76 7.47
C GLN A 338 -14.33 -22.37 8.83
N ALA A 339 -13.99 -23.67 8.86
CA ALA A 339 -13.60 -24.37 10.09
C ALA A 339 -12.21 -23.95 10.61
N ASP A 340 -11.38 -23.39 9.73
CA ASP A 340 -10.00 -23.01 10.01
C ASP A 340 -9.89 -21.56 10.48
N VAL A 341 -10.98 -20.79 10.40
CA VAL A 341 -11.05 -19.40 10.83
C VAL A 341 -11.02 -19.28 12.36
N GLU A 342 -10.03 -18.56 12.87
CA GLU A 342 -9.91 -18.12 14.27
C GLU A 342 -10.64 -16.79 14.47
N GLN A 343 -11.97 -16.85 14.53
CA GLN A 343 -12.82 -15.67 14.63
C GLN A 343 -12.56 -14.86 15.91
N ALA A 344 -12.39 -13.54 15.75
CA ALA A 344 -12.16 -12.62 16.86
C ALA A 344 -13.14 -11.44 16.94
N CYS A 345 -13.90 -11.15 15.89
CA CYS A 345 -14.93 -10.11 15.98
C CYS A 345 -16.13 -10.59 16.80
N ALA A 346 -16.30 -10.01 18.00
CA ALA A 346 -17.35 -10.43 18.93
C ALA A 346 -18.78 -10.08 18.49
N THR A 347 -18.94 -9.13 17.56
CA THR A 347 -20.26 -8.59 17.19
C THR A 347 -20.83 -9.17 15.90
N THR A 348 -19.98 -9.74 15.04
CA THR A 348 -20.36 -10.18 13.70
C THR A 348 -19.63 -11.49 13.38
N PRO A 349 -20.33 -12.56 12.95
CA PRO A 349 -19.66 -13.79 12.53
C PRO A 349 -18.84 -13.54 11.26
N PHE A 350 -17.78 -14.32 11.09
CA PHE A 350 -16.97 -14.27 9.87
C PHE A 350 -17.82 -14.61 8.63
N PRO A 351 -17.67 -13.87 7.51
CA PRO A 351 -18.46 -14.08 6.30
C PRO A 351 -18.27 -15.49 5.72
N VAL A 352 -19.33 -16.07 5.15
CA VAL A 352 -19.23 -17.32 4.41
C VAL A 352 -18.64 -17.05 3.03
N LEU A 353 -17.48 -17.64 2.75
CA LEU A 353 -16.76 -17.50 1.49
C LEU A 353 -16.75 -18.82 0.70
N PRO A 354 -16.63 -18.78 -0.64
CA PRO A 354 -16.28 -19.97 -1.42
C PRO A 354 -14.90 -20.48 -1.03
N ALA A 355 -14.65 -21.77 -1.22
CA ALA A 355 -13.34 -22.38 -1.03
C ALA A 355 -12.83 -22.98 -2.34
N ASP A 356 -11.54 -22.85 -2.58
CA ASP A 356 -10.93 -23.39 -3.78
C ASP A 356 -10.89 -24.92 -3.78
N PRO A 357 -11.16 -25.54 -4.93
CA PRO A 357 -11.12 -26.98 -5.04
C PRO A 357 -9.68 -27.48 -5.09
N GLY A 358 -9.43 -28.66 -4.52
CA GLY A 358 -8.21 -29.41 -4.76
C GLY A 358 -7.24 -29.40 -3.59
N LYS A 359 -5.95 -29.55 -3.92
CA LYS A 359 -4.84 -29.58 -2.97
C LYS A 359 -4.30 -28.16 -2.78
N ALA A 360 -3.47 -27.97 -1.76
CA ALA A 360 -2.73 -26.73 -1.58
C ALA A 360 -1.99 -26.35 -2.87
N THR A 361 -2.06 -25.08 -3.21
CA THR A 361 -1.44 -24.45 -4.38
C THR A 361 -0.24 -23.64 -3.93
N LEU A 362 0.76 -23.52 -4.80
CA LEU A 362 1.86 -22.59 -4.63
C LEU A 362 1.37 -21.16 -4.85
N ILE A 363 2.04 -20.21 -4.21
CA ILE A 363 1.82 -18.78 -4.43
C ILE A 363 2.89 -18.34 -5.43
N PRO A 364 2.51 -17.83 -6.62
CA PRO A 364 3.50 -17.54 -7.65
C PRO A 364 4.49 -16.46 -7.24
N HIS A 365 5.75 -16.68 -7.59
CA HIS A 365 6.83 -15.71 -7.45
C HIS A 365 6.66 -14.52 -8.42
N CYS A 366 6.16 -14.76 -9.64
CA CYS A 366 5.98 -13.72 -10.66
C CYS A 366 4.50 -13.40 -11.00
N PRO A 367 4.18 -12.15 -11.42
CA PRO A 367 2.80 -11.75 -11.76
C PRO A 367 2.13 -12.54 -12.88
N ASP A 368 2.90 -13.11 -13.81
CA ASP A 368 2.39 -13.94 -14.91
C ASP A 368 2.26 -15.43 -14.55
N GLY A 369 2.72 -15.81 -13.35
CA GLY A 369 2.71 -17.17 -12.83
C GLY A 369 3.96 -18.00 -13.16
N SER A 370 5.05 -17.41 -13.68
CA SER A 370 6.35 -18.07 -13.74
C SER A 370 7.04 -18.12 -12.37
N GLU A 371 8.04 -19.01 -12.28
CA GLU A 371 8.97 -19.09 -11.16
C GLU A 371 10.17 -18.17 -11.43
N ASP A 372 10.75 -18.18 -12.66
CA ASP A 372 11.92 -17.37 -13.04
C ASP A 372 11.57 -16.01 -13.71
N ASP A 373 12.56 -15.11 -13.77
CA ASP A 373 12.69 -13.93 -14.64
C ASP A 373 11.88 -12.65 -14.29
N CYS A 374 11.33 -12.50 -13.08
CA CYS A 374 10.67 -11.25 -12.65
C CYS A 374 11.45 -10.38 -11.65
N ASP A 375 12.53 -10.92 -11.07
CA ASP A 375 13.44 -10.21 -10.16
C ASP A 375 14.80 -9.90 -10.87
N GLU A 376 14.87 -9.98 -12.21
CA GLU A 376 16.10 -9.70 -12.98
C GLU A 376 16.50 -8.21 -12.92
N ASP A 377 17.24 -7.83 -11.87
CA ASP A 377 18.32 -6.83 -11.92
C ASP A 377 19.29 -6.87 -10.71
N ASP A 378 19.22 -7.88 -9.82
CA ASP A 378 20.03 -7.95 -8.59
C ASP A 378 21.52 -8.38 -8.80
N ASP A 379 21.97 -8.43 -10.05
CA ASP A 379 23.29 -8.95 -10.46
C ASP A 379 24.09 -7.93 -11.32
N SER A 380 24.03 -6.62 -11.00
CA SER A 380 24.93 -5.61 -11.61
C SER A 380 25.64 -4.63 -10.68
#